data_AF-A0A949L4Z9-F1
#
_entry.id   AF-A0A949L4Z9-F1
#
_cell.length_a   1.000
_cell.length_b   1.000
_cell.length_c   1.000
_cell.angle_alpha   90.00
_cell.angle_beta   90.00
_cell.angle_gamma   90.00
#
_symmetry.space_group_name_H-M   'P 1'
#
loop_
_entity.id
_entity.type
_entity.pdbx_description
1 polymer ?
#
loop_
_entity_poly.entity_id
_entity_poly.type
_entity_poly.pdbx_seq_one_letter_code
_entity_poly.pdbx_strand_id
1 'polypeptide(L)'
;MRELINIRTNERQEPIVSGRELHEFWEVKDRYAQWFSRMKEYGFIENVDFSVIHNFVQDETSFNGQRKITDHAIKLDMAKELCMIQRTEKGKQARQYFIA
;
A
#
# COMPACT_ATOMS: atom_id res chain seq x y z
N MET A 1 17.39 12.35 3.77
CA MET A 1 16.48 11.22 4.08
C MET A 1 15.94 10.69 2.76
N ARG A 2 16.04 9.39 2.49
CA ARG A 2 15.29 8.80 1.36
C ARG A 2 13.86 8.58 1.88
N GLU A 3 12.87 9.16 1.22
CA GLU A 3 11.47 8.82 1.46
C GLU A 3 11.29 7.34 1.07
N LEU A 4 11.08 6.49 2.07
CA LEU A 4 10.99 5.04 1.85
C LEU A 4 9.61 4.66 1.31
N ILE A 5 8.56 5.40 1.69
CA ILE A 5 7.16 5.24 1.28
C ILE A 5 6.57 6.65 1.15
N ASN A 6 5.89 6.96 0.04
CA ASN A 6 5.33 8.29 -0.15
C ASN A 6 4.01 8.43 0.63
N ILE A 7 3.98 9.34 1.61
CA ILE A 7 2.76 9.67 2.35
C ILE A 7 2.07 10.82 1.63
N ARG A 8 0.87 10.55 1.11
CA ARG A 8 0.03 11.51 0.41
C ARG A 8 -1.13 11.93 1.32
N THR A 9 -1.79 13.01 0.96
CA THR A 9 -2.98 13.49 1.66
C THR A 9 -4.19 13.32 0.75
N ASN A 10 -5.26 12.69 1.26
CA ASN A 10 -6.51 12.56 0.51
C ASN A 10 -7.34 13.86 0.57
N GLU A 11 -8.48 13.89 -0.14
CA GLU A 11 -9.40 15.05 -0.15
C GLU A 11 -9.93 15.45 1.23
N ARG A 12 -9.91 14.52 2.20
CA ARG A 12 -10.35 14.71 3.58
C ARG A 12 -9.21 15.17 4.51
N GLN A 13 -8.06 15.53 3.96
CA GLN A 13 -6.85 15.88 4.70
C GLN A 13 -6.28 14.72 5.56
N GLU A 14 -6.63 13.48 5.25
CA GLU A 14 -6.12 12.30 5.94
C GLU A 14 -4.84 11.78 5.24
N PRO A 15 -3.82 11.37 6.01
CA PRO A 15 -2.62 10.77 5.46
C PRO A 15 -2.91 9.36 4.94
N ILE A 16 -2.56 9.13 3.68
CA ILE A 16 -2.72 7.87 2.96
C ILE A 16 -1.41 7.45 2.30
N VAL A 17 -1.26 6.15 2.08
CA VAL A 17 -0.12 5.54 1.40
C VAL A 17 -0.62 4.56 0.34
N SER A 18 0.17 4.31 -0.70
CA SER A 18 -0.15 3.28 -1.69
C SER A 18 0.09 1.90 -1.10
N GLY A 19 -0.89 1.01 -1.23
CA GLY A 19 -0.73 -0.39 -0.87
C GLY A 19 0.35 -1.09 -1.69
N ARG A 20 0.51 -0.74 -2.97
CA ARG A 20 1.57 -1.28 -3.82
C ARG A 20 2.95 -0.82 -3.40
N GLU A 21 3.12 0.48 -3.11
CA GLU A 21 4.39 0.99 -2.57
C GLU A 21 4.75 0.27 -1.27
N LEU A 22 3.79 0.03 -0.38
CA LEU A 22 3.98 -0.76 0.84
C LEU A 22 4.41 -2.21 0.56
N HIS A 23 3.72 -2.88 -0.35
CA HIS A 23 3.99 -4.27 -0.75
C HIS A 23 5.38 -4.44 -1.35
N GLU A 24 5.78 -3.51 -2.23
CA GLU A 24 7.09 -3.46 -2.86
C GLU A 24 8.18 -3.16 -1.84
N PHE A 25 7.96 -2.18 -0.95
CA PHE A 25 8.90 -1.80 0.09
C PHE A 25 9.25 -2.99 1.00
N TRP A 26 8.24 -3.78 1.39
CA TRP A 26 8.43 -4.98 2.22
C TRP A 26 8.97 -6.19 1.47
N GLU A 27 9.15 -6.12 0.14
CA GLU A 27 9.54 -7.25 -0.72
C GLU A 27 8.70 -8.51 -0.45
N VAL A 28 7.39 -8.33 -0.33
CA VAL A 28 6.48 -9.44 -0.14
C VAL A 28 6.49 -10.31 -1.39
N LYS A 29 6.81 -11.60 -1.22
CA LYS A 29 6.93 -12.56 -2.34
C LYS A 29 5.60 -12.87 -3.03
N ASP A 30 4.49 -12.80 -2.27
CA ASP A 30 3.17 -13.08 -2.80
C ASP A 30 2.72 -11.98 -3.76
N ARG A 31 1.93 -12.35 -4.78
CA ARG A 31 1.36 -11.38 -5.71
C ARG A 31 0.52 -10.37 -4.95
N TYR A 32 0.65 -9.08 -5.28
CA TYR A 32 -0.05 -7.99 -4.63
C TYR A 32 -1.54 -8.26 -4.35
N ALA A 33 -2.30 -8.74 -5.35
CA ALA A 33 -3.73 -9.02 -5.19
C ALA A 33 -4.02 -10.09 -4.14
N GLN A 34 -3.19 -11.14 -4.06
CA GLN A 34 -3.33 -12.20 -3.05
C GLN A 34 -2.93 -11.70 -1.68
N TRP A 35 -1.82 -10.96 -1.60
CA TRP A 35 -1.36 -10.35 -0.37
C TRP A 35 -2.43 -9.40 0.21
N PHE A 36 -2.90 -8.45 -0.59
CA PHE A 36 -3.87 -7.46 -0.15
C PHE A 36 -5.20 -8.09 0.26
N SER A 37 -5.65 -9.14 -0.45
CA SER A 37 -6.86 -9.89 -0.06
C SER A 37 -6.77 -10.47 1.35
N ARG A 38 -5.59 -10.98 1.76
CA ARG A 38 -5.38 -11.44 3.14
C ARG A 38 -5.23 -10.28 4.11
N MET A 39 -4.60 -9.18 3.70
CA MET A 39 -4.38 -8.03 4.58
C MET A 39 -5.70 -7.37 4.99
N LYS A 40 -6.67 -7.24 4.09
CA LYS A 40 -7.99 -6.68 4.43
C LYS A 40 -8.81 -7.57 5.38
N GLU A 41 -8.49 -8.86 5.50
CA GLU A 41 -9.21 -9.79 6.39
C GLU A 41 -8.86 -9.59 7.89
N TYR A 42 -7.84 -8.78 8.21
CA TYR A 42 -7.46 -8.46 9.59
C TYR A 42 -8.37 -7.44 10.29
N GLY A 43 -9.58 -7.21 9.77
CA GLY A 43 -10.58 -6.32 10.37
C GLY A 43 -10.65 -4.93 9.74
N PHE A 44 -9.97 -4.70 8.61
CA PHE A 44 -10.04 -3.42 7.88
C PHE A 44 -11.27 -3.33 6.99
N ILE A 45 -11.86 -2.14 6.92
CA ILE A 45 -13.11 -1.87 6.22
C ILE A 45 -12.85 -0.96 5.02
N GLU A 46 -13.37 -1.36 3.86
CA GLU A 46 -13.32 -0.54 2.64
C GLU A 46 -14.09 0.77 2.82
N ASN A 47 -13.54 1.87 2.31
CA ASN A 47 -13.99 3.27 2.48
C ASN A 47 -13.85 3.82 3.92
N VAL A 48 -13.32 3.04 4.85
CA VAL A 48 -12.96 3.49 6.20
C VAL A 48 -11.45 3.49 6.36
N ASP A 49 -10.81 2.35 6.10
CA ASP A 49 -9.36 2.14 6.30
C ASP A 49 -8.57 2.16 5.00
N PHE A 50 -9.21 1.74 3.90
CA PHE A 50 -8.63 1.80 2.57
C PHE A 50 -9.68 2.04 1.50
N SER A 51 -9.27 2.49 0.31
CA SER A 51 -10.11 2.56 -0.88
C SER A 51 -9.42 1.95 -2.09
N VAL A 52 -10.20 1.35 -2.99
CA VAL A 52 -9.68 0.81 -4.25
C VAL A 52 -9.38 1.98 -5.19
N ILE A 53 -8.15 2.02 -5.72
CA ILE A 53 -7.73 2.96 -6.75
C ILE A 53 -7.21 2.21 -7.97
N HIS A 54 -7.15 2.90 -9.09
CA HIS A 54 -6.62 2.34 -10.31
C HIS A 54 -5.45 3.18 -10.80
N ASN A 55 -4.31 2.52 -10.97
CA ASN A 55 -3.12 3.12 -11.56
C ASN A 55 -2.95 2.59 -12.98
N PHE A 56 -2.24 3.35 -13.81
CA PHE A 56 -1.84 2.92 -15.14
C PHE A 56 -0.33 2.73 -15.14
N VAL A 57 0.11 1.54 -15.52
CA VAL A 57 1.53 1.24 -15.69
C VAL A 57 1.83 1.11 -17.17
N GLN A 58 3.04 1.53 -17.58
CA GLN A 58 3.50 1.28 -18.93
C GLN A 58 3.62 -0.22 -19.17
N ASP A 59 3.03 -0.67 -20.27
CA ASP A 59 3.04 -2.06 -20.69
C ASP A 59 2.98 -2.07 -22.22
N GLU A 60 4.14 -2.32 -22.85
CA GLU A 60 4.30 -2.34 -24.30
C GLU A 60 3.44 -3.42 -24.99
N THR A 61 2.97 -4.42 -24.22
CA THR A 61 2.09 -5.48 -24.73
C THR A 61 0.61 -5.09 -24.72
N SER A 62 0.25 -3.99 -24.07
CA SER A 62 -1.12 -3.50 -23.99
C SER A 62 -1.48 -2.62 -25.20
N PHE A 63 -2.74 -2.67 -25.65
CA PHE A 63 -3.24 -1.99 -26.86
C PHE A 63 -2.93 -0.48 -26.92
N ASN A 64 -2.82 0.18 -25.77
CA ASN A 64 -2.51 1.62 -25.68
C ASN A 64 -1.14 1.91 -25.00
N GLY A 65 -0.25 0.91 -24.93
CA GLY A 65 1.04 1.01 -24.22
C GLY A 65 0.92 1.16 -22.69
N GLN A 66 -0.30 1.03 -22.16
CA GLN A 66 -0.60 1.16 -20.74
C GLN A 66 -1.57 0.07 -20.29
N ARG A 67 -1.33 -0.46 -19.11
CA ARG A 67 -2.18 -1.43 -18.43
C ARG A 67 -2.78 -0.81 -17.19
N LYS A 68 -4.10 -0.88 -17.08
CA LYS A 68 -4.83 -0.55 -15.84
C LYS A 68 -4.54 -1.62 -14.79
N ILE A 69 -4.06 -1.22 -13.61
CA ILE A 69 -3.81 -2.09 -12.46
C ILE A 69 -4.62 -1.61 -11.26
N THR A 70 -5.07 -2.56 -10.45
CA THR A 70 -5.70 -2.27 -9.16
C THR A 70 -4.63 -1.99 -8.11
N ASP A 71 -4.78 -0.90 -7.37
CA ASP A 71 -4.03 -0.54 -6.18
C ASP A 71 -5.03 -0.09 -5.09
N HIS A 72 -4.55 0.22 -3.91
CA HIS A 72 -5.37 0.66 -2.79
C HIS A 72 -4.71 1.86 -2.12
N ALA A 73 -5.49 2.91 -1.88
CA ALA A 73 -5.08 3.97 -0.98
C ALA A 73 -5.39 3.51 0.45
N ILE A 74 -4.36 3.36 1.27
CA ILE A 74 -4.45 2.83 2.63
C ILE A 74 -4.22 3.99 3.61
N LYS A 75 -5.07 4.14 4.63
CA LYS A 75 -4.83 5.11 5.69
C LYS A 75 -3.54 4.79 6.44
N LEU A 76 -2.88 5.83 6.94
CA LEU A 76 -1.63 5.68 7.68
C LEU A 76 -1.78 4.74 8.89
N ASP A 77 -2.93 4.74 9.57
CA ASP A 77 -3.16 3.87 10.73
C ASP A 77 -3.24 2.38 10.33
N MET A 78 -3.99 2.05 9.26
CA MET A 78 -3.96 0.70 8.69
C MET A 78 -2.55 0.30 8.26
N ALA A 79 -1.79 1.21 7.63
CA ALA A 79 -0.40 0.93 7.24
C ALA A 79 0.49 0.60 8.45
N LYS A 80 0.34 1.32 9.58
CA LYS A 80 1.05 1.01 10.83
C LYS A 80 0.69 -0.37 11.36
N GLU A 81 -0.58 -0.74 11.34
CA GLU A 81 -1.02 -2.07 11.79
C GLU A 81 -0.49 -3.19 10.89
N LEU A 82 -0.50 -2.99 9.57
CA LEU A 82 0.11 -3.93 8.62
C LEU A 82 1.61 -4.12 8.86
N CYS A 83 2.35 -3.05 9.22
CA CYS A 83 3.75 -3.17 9.63
C CYS A 83 3.94 -4.13 10.83
N MET A 84 2.99 -4.13 11.78
CA MET A 84 3.05 -4.98 12.97
C MET A 84 2.75 -6.44 12.64
N ILE A 85 1.85 -6.69 11.69
CA ILE A 85 1.46 -8.04 11.24
C ILE A 85 2.62 -8.73 10.49
N GLN A 86 3.36 -7.98 9.66
CA GLN A 86 4.39 -8.55 8.79
C GLN A 86 5.57 -9.17 9.58
N ARG A 87 5.87 -8.68 10.79
CA ARG A 87 6.95 -9.18 11.69
C ARG A 87 8.32 -9.37 11.00
N THR A 88 8.65 -8.51 10.03
CA THR A 88 9.95 -8.49 9.34
C THR A 88 10.79 -7.28 9.75
N GLU A 89 12.11 -7.32 9.51
CA GLU A 89 12.99 -6.15 9.71
C GLU A 89 12.54 -4.93 8.89
N LYS A 90 12.01 -5.15 7.68
CA LYS A 90 11.44 -4.10 6.85
C LYS A 90 10.13 -3.55 7.41
N GLY A 91 9.27 -4.40 7.96
CA GLY A 91 8.10 -3.96 8.71
C GLY A 91 8.48 -3.11 9.93
N LYS A 92 9.56 -3.47 10.63
CA LYS A 92 10.11 -2.67 11.74
C LYS A 92 10.63 -1.31 11.29
N GLN A 93 11.33 -1.25 10.14
CA GLN A 93 11.78 0.01 9.53
C GLN A 93 10.61 0.90 9.10
N ALA A 94 9.60 0.34 8.43
CA ALA A 94 8.38 1.07 8.05
C ALA A 94 7.63 1.60 9.28
N ARG A 95 7.55 0.81 10.36
CA ARG A 95 6.96 1.25 11.63
C ARG A 95 7.70 2.45 12.22
N GLN A 96 9.03 2.41 12.25
CA GLN A 96 9.83 3.55 12.73
C GLN A 96 9.63 4.77 11.83
N TYR A 97 9.53 4.56 10.52
CA TYR A 97 9.28 5.62 9.55
C TYR A 97 7.90 6.28 9.71
N PHE A 98 6.84 5.53 10.06
CA PHE A 98 5.50 6.08 10.27
C PHE A 98 5.25 6.68 11.66
N ILE A 99 6.22 6.55 12.59
CA ILE A 99 6.14 7.10 13.95
C ILE A 99 7.07 8.32 14.12
N ALA A 100 8.16 8.39 13.34
CA ALA A 100 9.12 9.48 13.34
C ALA A 100 8.53 10.76 12.73
#